data_AF-A0A430KWY2-F1
#
_entry.id   AF-A0A430KWY2-F1
#
_cell.length_a   1.000
_cell.length_b   1.000
_cell.length_c   1.000
_cell.angle_alpha   90.00
_cell.angle_beta   90.00
_cell.angle_gamma   90.00
#
_symmetry.space_group_name_H-M   'P 1'
#
loop_
_entity.id
_entity.type
_entity.pdbx_description
1 polymer ?
#
loop_
_entity_poly.entity_id
_entity_poly.type
_entity_poly.pdbx_seq_one_letter_code
_entity_poly.pdbx_strand_id
1 'polypeptide(L)'
;MKTLPKGEELVLGVLRQEGATLWLQGVEKKERREFQVSDAGAAQVGDLVLAEKAGRPPRITVRVTQVLGDPFAPRSFSLIAIHKLGIPDVFSAETLEEAVRVAAQPLGPETGKGAREDLRHLPIVAIDPADARDHDDAVWAAPDDDPANDGGWKAIVAIADVSFYVRPGSSLDREARRRGNSVYFPDRVVPMLPESLSAEMCSLKEGVDRAALVCHLQVSKGGALKSWRFTRAVVRIAANLAYEDAQAMVDAHAARQASVRPEPVEGLLSTSTEASGGDGGFDKLSPNGLLLSPPP
;
A
#
# COMPACT_ATOMS: atom_id res chain seq x y z
N MET A 1 -14.78 -4.57 24.91
CA MET A 1 -14.06 -3.28 24.86
C MET A 1 -15.09 -2.17 25.01
N LYS A 2 -14.99 -1.30 26.01
CA LYS A 2 -15.95 -0.19 26.18
C LYS A 2 -15.69 0.84 25.08
N THR A 3 -16.59 0.92 24.12
CA THR A 3 -16.62 1.97 23.10
C THR A 3 -16.88 3.32 23.80
N LEU A 4 -15.97 4.29 23.61
CA LEU A 4 -16.09 5.63 24.18
C LEU A 4 -17.26 6.38 23.52
N PRO A 5 -18.05 7.18 24.27
CA PRO A 5 -19.12 8.00 23.72
C PRO A 5 -18.58 9.06 22.75
N LYS A 6 -19.38 9.38 21.71
CA LYS A 6 -19.12 10.46 20.76
C LYS A 6 -19.23 11.83 21.44
N GLY A 7 -18.17 12.64 21.38
CA GLY A 7 -18.31 14.10 21.27
C GLY A 7 -18.08 14.97 22.52
N GLU A 8 -17.46 14.48 23.58
CA GLU A 8 -16.92 15.37 24.63
C GLU A 8 -15.50 15.80 24.25
N GLU A 9 -15.18 17.11 24.34
CA GLU A 9 -13.85 17.65 23.98
C GLU A 9 -12.77 16.97 24.81
N LEU A 10 -12.08 15.99 24.22
CA LEU A 10 -10.89 15.41 24.80
C LEU A 10 -9.78 16.46 24.82
N VAL A 11 -9.06 16.53 25.92
CA VAL A 11 -7.93 17.42 26.14
C VAL A 11 -6.69 16.57 26.33
N LEU A 12 -5.68 16.84 25.52
CA LEU A 12 -4.36 16.25 25.68
C LEU A 12 -3.48 17.15 26.55
N GLY A 13 -2.85 16.58 27.57
CA GLY A 13 -1.99 17.34 28.46
C GLY A 13 -1.05 16.47 29.29
N VAL A 14 -0.15 17.12 30.01
CA VAL A 14 0.77 16.48 30.95
C VAL A 14 0.20 16.63 32.36
N LEU A 15 0.15 15.53 33.11
CA LEU A 15 -0.31 15.54 34.49
C LEU A 15 0.73 16.22 35.38
N ARG A 16 0.31 17.23 36.12
CA ARG A 16 1.15 17.97 37.07
C ARG A 16 0.49 17.98 38.45
N GLN A 17 1.31 18.07 39.49
CA GLN A 17 0.84 18.27 40.85
C GLN A 17 1.28 19.63 41.40
N GLU A 18 0.36 20.33 42.05
CA GLU A 18 0.63 21.55 42.82
C GLU A 18 -0.03 21.42 44.20
N GLY A 19 0.79 21.27 45.25
CA GLY A 19 0.30 20.91 46.58
C GLY A 19 -0.41 19.55 46.57
N ALA A 20 -1.65 19.53 47.07
CA ALA A 20 -2.50 18.33 47.07
C ALA A 20 -3.35 18.17 45.80
N THR A 21 -3.31 19.15 44.88
CA THR A 21 -4.19 19.20 43.71
C THR A 21 -3.45 18.75 42.46
N LEU A 22 -4.14 17.95 41.63
CA LEU A 22 -3.66 17.56 40.32
C LEU A 22 -4.23 18.50 39.25
N TRP A 23 -3.37 18.82 38.28
CA TRP A 23 -3.65 19.73 37.18
C TRP A 23 -3.24 19.07 35.87
N LEU A 24 -4.04 19.27 34.82
CA LEU A 24 -3.70 18.90 33.47
C LEU A 24 -3.18 20.15 32.76
N GLN A 25 -1.88 20.14 32.48
CA GLN A 25 -1.23 21.21 31.74
C GLN A 25 -1.31 20.89 30.24
N GLY A 26 -1.88 21.81 29.45
CA GLY A 26 -1.93 21.64 27.99
C GLY A 26 -0.53 21.49 27.38
N VAL A 27 -0.43 20.71 26.30
CA VAL A 27 0.85 20.46 25.60
C VAL A 27 1.39 21.70 24.87
N GLU A 28 0.56 22.74 24.67
CA GLU A 28 0.99 23.98 24.04
C GLU A 28 1.37 25.06 25.05
N LYS A 29 2.54 25.69 24.86
CA LYS A 29 2.92 26.89 25.64
C LYS A 29 1.95 28.08 25.51
N LYS A 30 1.17 28.13 24.43
CA LYS A 30 0.16 29.19 24.20
C LYS A 30 -1.17 28.89 24.88
N GLU A 31 -1.49 27.61 25.13
CA GLU A 31 -2.64 27.21 25.92
C GLU A 31 -2.32 27.38 27.40
N ARG A 32 -2.57 28.58 27.92
CA ARG A 32 -2.40 28.88 29.36
C ARG A 32 -3.50 28.29 30.24
N ARG A 33 -4.43 27.51 29.67
CA ARG A 33 -5.54 26.91 30.41
C ARG A 33 -5.08 25.58 30.99
N GLU A 34 -4.97 25.56 32.31
CA GLU A 34 -4.84 24.32 33.08
C GLU A 34 -6.22 23.91 33.57
N PHE A 35 -6.48 22.61 33.57
CA PHE A 35 -7.71 22.05 34.12
C PHE A 35 -7.40 21.30 35.40
N GLN A 36 -8.15 21.55 36.46
CA GLN A 36 -8.06 20.73 37.65
C GLN A 36 -8.50 19.30 37.31
N VAL A 37 -7.69 18.31 37.69
CA VAL A 37 -7.98 16.90 37.44
C VAL A 37 -8.84 16.37 38.57
N SER A 38 -10.06 15.95 38.26
CA SER A 38 -11.01 15.40 39.23
C SER A 38 -10.79 13.90 39.47
N ASP A 39 -10.26 13.20 38.47
CA ASP A 39 -9.90 11.79 38.55
C ASP A 39 -8.73 11.52 37.60
N ALA A 40 -7.60 11.08 38.16
CA ALA A 40 -6.38 10.79 37.42
C ALA A 40 -6.29 9.32 36.96
N GLY A 41 -7.22 8.46 37.41
CA GLY A 41 -7.15 7.03 37.16
C GLY A 41 -5.80 6.43 37.60
N ALA A 42 -5.10 5.81 36.66
CA ALA A 42 -3.78 5.21 36.89
C ALA A 42 -2.60 6.11 36.47
N ALA A 43 -2.85 7.36 36.06
CA ALA A 43 -1.81 8.27 35.60
C ALA A 43 -0.90 8.73 36.74
N GLN A 44 0.39 8.88 36.43
CA GLN A 44 1.40 9.43 37.31
C GLN A 44 1.74 10.87 36.91
N VAL A 45 2.24 11.65 37.87
CA VAL A 45 2.73 13.00 37.60
C VAL A 45 3.86 12.93 36.57
N GLY A 46 3.76 13.73 35.53
CA GLY A 46 4.65 13.72 34.37
C GLY A 46 4.11 12.95 33.17
N ASP A 47 3.09 12.11 33.33
CA ASP A 47 2.48 11.39 32.21
C ASP A 47 1.75 12.34 31.26
N LEU A 48 1.94 12.12 29.96
CA LEU A 48 1.04 12.56 28.92
C LEU A 48 -0.25 11.74 29.00
N VAL A 49 -1.38 12.43 29.05
CA VAL A 49 -2.70 11.80 29.20
C VAL A 49 -3.73 12.46 28.29
N LEU A 50 -4.71 11.67 27.87
CA LEU A 50 -5.94 12.15 27.28
C LEU A 50 -7.01 12.21 28.37
N ALA A 51 -7.73 13.32 28.46
CA ALA A 51 -8.73 13.53 29.49
C ALA A 51 -10.02 14.12 28.91
N GLU A 52 -11.15 13.80 29.52
CA GLU A 52 -12.47 14.31 29.15
C GLU A 52 -12.84 15.48 30.06
N LYS A 53 -13.33 16.58 29.47
CA LYS A 53 -13.83 17.71 30.27
C LYS A 53 -15.13 17.34 30.98
N ALA A 54 -15.19 17.64 32.26
CA ALA A 54 -16.36 17.43 33.10
C ALA A 54 -16.75 18.72 33.84
N GLY A 55 -18.06 18.90 34.08
CA GLY A 55 -18.61 20.07 34.79
C GLY A 55 -19.13 21.16 33.85
N ARG A 56 -19.43 22.33 34.42
CA ARG A 56 -19.95 23.50 33.68
C ARG A 56 -19.23 24.77 34.15
N PRO A 57 -19.09 25.80 33.28
CA PRO A 57 -18.54 27.09 33.68
C PRO A 57 -19.23 27.62 34.96
N PRO A 58 -18.47 28.17 35.93
CA PRO A 58 -17.04 28.44 35.88
C PRO A 58 -16.13 27.26 36.33
N ARG A 59 -16.69 26.13 36.77
CA ARG A 59 -15.92 24.98 37.31
C ARG A 59 -15.90 23.82 36.30
N ILE A 60 -14.92 23.88 35.40
CA ILE A 60 -14.59 22.77 34.49
C ILE A 60 -13.39 22.02 35.07
N THR A 61 -13.55 20.72 35.25
CA THR A 61 -12.49 19.78 35.62
C THR A 61 -12.24 18.82 34.47
N VAL A 62 -11.21 17.98 34.58
CA VAL A 62 -10.99 16.90 33.62
C VAL A 62 -10.82 15.57 34.33
N ARG A 63 -11.31 14.51 33.70
CA ARG A 63 -11.08 13.12 34.12
C ARG A 63 -10.17 12.45 33.10
N VAL A 64 -9.08 11.86 33.56
CA VAL A 64 -8.18 11.09 32.70
C VAL A 64 -8.92 9.87 32.16
N THR A 65 -8.93 9.73 30.84
CA THR A 65 -9.53 8.59 30.13
C THR A 65 -8.48 7.64 29.58
N GLN A 66 -7.27 8.15 29.29
CA GLN A 66 -6.18 7.35 28.76
C GLN A 66 -4.81 7.88 29.20
N VAL A 67 -3.94 6.98 29.66
CA VAL A 67 -2.52 7.27 29.92
C VAL A 67 -1.72 6.95 28.66
N LEU A 68 -0.98 7.93 28.15
CA LEU A 68 -0.15 7.79 26.95
C LEU A 68 1.34 7.58 27.30
N GLY A 69 1.73 7.91 28.54
CA GLY A 69 3.07 7.66 29.09
C GLY A 69 3.97 8.88 29.01
N ASP A 70 5.27 8.69 28.76
CA ASP A 70 6.25 9.78 28.73
C ASP A 70 5.97 10.78 27.59
N PRO A 71 5.73 12.08 27.86
CA PRO A 71 5.51 13.09 26.83
C PRO A 71 6.69 13.29 25.86
N PHE A 72 7.90 12.85 26.22
CA PHE A 72 9.10 12.96 25.39
C PHE A 72 9.44 11.69 24.63
N ALA A 73 8.68 10.61 24.80
CA ALA A 73 8.86 9.39 24.02
C ALA A 73 8.54 9.64 22.53
N PRO A 74 9.25 8.97 21.58
CA PRO A 74 9.01 9.13 20.14
C PRO A 74 7.53 9.02 19.71
N ARG A 75 6.82 8.01 20.26
CA ARG A 75 5.39 7.78 20.01
C ARG A 75 4.50 8.94 20.46
N SER A 76 4.89 9.67 21.50
CA SER A 76 4.10 10.77 22.06
C SER A 76 4.02 11.94 21.10
N PHE A 77 5.07 12.22 20.31
CA PHE A 77 5.02 13.26 19.28
C PHE A 77 3.94 13.00 18.22
N SER A 78 3.81 11.75 17.76
CA SER A 78 2.79 11.36 16.79
C SER A 78 1.39 11.49 17.38
N LEU A 79 1.18 11.04 18.62
CA LEU A 79 -0.12 11.18 19.31
C LEU A 79 -0.51 12.64 19.55
N ILE A 80 0.46 13.49 19.94
CA ILE A 80 0.27 14.93 20.09
C ILE A 80 -0.13 15.55 18.74
N ALA A 81 0.56 15.20 17.65
CA ALA A 81 0.25 15.72 16.32
C ALA A 81 -1.14 15.28 15.83
N ILE A 82 -1.51 14.01 16.02
CA ILE A 82 -2.83 13.47 15.68
C ILE A 82 -3.92 14.27 16.37
N HIS A 83 -3.81 14.43 17.69
CA HIS A 83 -4.80 15.16 18.48
C HIS A 83 -4.85 16.65 18.10
N LYS A 84 -3.69 17.30 18.02
CA LYS A 84 -3.58 18.74 17.73
C LYS A 84 -4.13 19.12 16.37
N LEU A 85 -3.85 18.31 15.35
CA LEU A 85 -4.32 18.57 13.98
C LEU A 85 -5.73 18.04 13.74
N GLY A 86 -6.36 17.42 14.76
CA GLY A 86 -7.68 16.83 14.64
C GLY A 86 -7.75 15.72 13.59
N ILE A 87 -6.65 14.98 13.39
CA ILE A 87 -6.58 13.89 12.43
C ILE A 87 -7.54 12.78 12.91
N PRO A 88 -8.56 12.40 12.10
CA PRO A 88 -9.49 11.34 12.50
C PRO A 88 -8.76 9.99 12.52
N ASP A 89 -8.56 9.44 13.72
CA ASP A 89 -7.80 8.20 13.93
C ASP A 89 -8.68 7.02 14.40
N VAL A 90 -9.91 7.28 14.82
CA VAL A 90 -10.87 6.26 15.28
C VAL A 90 -11.96 6.01 14.24
N PHE A 91 -12.11 4.74 13.82
CA PHE A 91 -13.21 4.31 12.96
C PHE A 91 -14.50 4.09 13.77
N SER A 92 -15.65 4.39 13.17
CA SER A 92 -16.94 4.09 13.79
C SER A 92 -17.25 2.59 13.75
N ALA A 93 -18.07 2.10 14.69
CA ALA A 93 -18.51 0.69 14.69
C ALA A 93 -19.23 0.32 13.39
N GLU A 94 -20.09 1.21 12.88
CA GLU A 94 -20.78 1.06 11.58
C GLU A 94 -19.78 0.85 10.43
N THR A 95 -18.70 1.65 10.41
CA THR A 95 -17.62 1.56 9.40
C THR A 95 -16.86 0.25 9.47
N LEU A 96 -16.54 -0.22 10.68
CA LEU A 96 -15.83 -1.48 10.90
C LEU A 96 -16.69 -2.69 10.51
N GLU A 97 -17.98 -2.69 10.88
CA GLU A 97 -18.94 -3.74 10.50
C GLU A 97 -19.14 -3.79 8.99
N GLU A 98 -19.24 -2.63 8.33
CA GLU A 98 -19.30 -2.57 6.88
C GLU A 98 -18.03 -3.10 6.22
N ALA A 99 -16.84 -2.76 6.74
CA ALA A 99 -15.57 -3.26 6.22
C ALA A 99 -15.52 -4.80 6.22
N VAL A 100 -15.91 -5.43 7.33
CA VAL A 100 -15.97 -6.90 7.45
C VAL A 100 -16.95 -7.49 6.43
N ARG A 101 -18.11 -6.87 6.26
CA ARG A 101 -19.14 -7.34 5.31
C ARG A 101 -18.67 -7.28 3.87
N VAL A 102 -18.10 -6.14 3.43
CA VAL A 102 -17.67 -5.98 2.04
C VAL A 102 -16.40 -6.78 1.74
N ALA A 103 -15.55 -7.05 2.73
CA ALA A 103 -14.39 -7.93 2.58
C ALA A 103 -14.79 -9.37 2.20
N ALA A 104 -15.95 -9.84 2.67
CA ALA A 104 -16.45 -11.19 2.36
C ALA A 104 -17.18 -11.29 1.01
N GLN A 105 -17.30 -10.20 0.25
CA GLN A 105 -18.08 -10.21 -0.99
C GLN A 105 -17.34 -10.97 -2.11
N PRO A 106 -18.03 -11.81 -2.91
CA PRO A 106 -17.42 -12.49 -4.03
C PRO A 106 -17.02 -11.51 -5.13
N LEU A 107 -15.95 -11.80 -5.88
CA LEU A 107 -15.41 -10.91 -6.94
C LEU A 107 -16.35 -10.71 -8.14
N GLY A 108 -17.42 -11.51 -8.24
CA GLY A 108 -18.41 -11.49 -9.31
C GLY A 108 -18.48 -12.83 -10.04
N PRO A 109 -19.34 -12.93 -11.08
CA PRO A 109 -19.41 -14.11 -11.93
C PRO A 109 -18.18 -14.21 -12.84
N GLU A 110 -17.80 -15.43 -13.22
CA GLU A 110 -16.68 -15.67 -14.16
C GLU A 110 -17.03 -15.25 -15.60
N THR A 111 -18.32 -15.27 -15.96
CA THR A 111 -18.80 -14.98 -17.32
C THR A 111 -20.08 -14.14 -17.32
N GLY A 112 -20.38 -13.51 -18.46
CA GLY A 112 -21.60 -12.72 -18.65
C GLY A 112 -21.53 -11.28 -18.12
N LYS A 113 -22.71 -10.69 -17.88
CA LYS A 113 -22.81 -9.28 -17.47
C LYS A 113 -22.22 -9.08 -16.07
N GLY A 114 -21.24 -8.20 -15.96
CA GLY A 114 -20.55 -7.91 -14.70
C GLY A 114 -19.35 -8.81 -14.41
N ALA A 115 -18.99 -9.71 -15.34
CA ALA A 115 -17.73 -10.44 -15.28
C ALA A 115 -16.55 -9.49 -15.46
N ARG A 116 -15.46 -9.80 -14.76
CA ARG A 116 -14.18 -9.10 -14.83
C ARG A 116 -13.30 -9.77 -15.90
N GLU A 117 -12.43 -8.99 -16.54
CA GLU A 117 -11.39 -9.57 -17.41
C GLU A 117 -10.47 -10.48 -16.57
N ASP A 118 -10.21 -11.69 -17.03
CA ASP A 118 -9.32 -12.63 -16.32
C ASP A 118 -7.88 -12.40 -16.75
N LEU A 119 -7.07 -11.86 -15.85
CA LEU A 119 -5.65 -11.57 -16.07
C LEU A 119 -4.75 -12.40 -15.13
N ARG A 120 -5.30 -13.44 -14.48
CA ARG A 120 -4.54 -14.32 -13.56
C ARG A 120 -3.42 -15.11 -14.24
N HIS A 121 -3.46 -15.18 -15.57
CA HIS A 121 -2.45 -15.85 -16.40
C HIS A 121 -1.22 -14.97 -16.68
N LEU A 122 -1.30 -13.65 -16.43
CA LEU A 122 -0.16 -12.76 -16.61
C LEU A 122 0.75 -12.78 -15.39
N PRO A 123 2.08 -12.81 -15.56
CA PRO A 123 3.03 -12.73 -14.45
C PRO A 123 3.17 -11.29 -13.96
N ILE A 124 2.12 -10.78 -13.30
CA ILE A 124 2.05 -9.42 -12.76
C ILE A 124 2.85 -9.35 -11.46
N VAL A 125 3.65 -8.29 -11.27
CA VAL A 125 4.45 -8.07 -10.06
C VAL A 125 4.09 -6.75 -9.40
N ALA A 126 4.10 -6.70 -8.07
CA ALA A 126 4.09 -5.43 -7.32
C ALA A 126 5.51 -5.16 -6.80
N ILE A 127 5.92 -3.89 -6.76
CA ILE A 127 7.26 -3.48 -6.33
C ILE A 127 7.14 -2.30 -5.37
N ASP A 128 7.47 -2.54 -4.11
CA ASP A 128 7.21 -1.64 -2.99
C ASP A 128 8.38 -1.65 -1.98
N PRO A 129 8.41 -0.77 -0.98
CA PRO A 129 9.32 -0.91 0.15
C PRO A 129 9.12 -2.25 0.88
N ALA A 130 10.19 -2.81 1.45
CA ALA A 130 10.16 -4.12 2.12
C ALA A 130 9.19 -4.20 3.33
N ASP A 131 8.82 -3.06 3.92
CA ASP A 131 7.89 -2.95 5.04
C ASP A 131 6.46 -2.58 4.62
N ALA A 132 6.20 -2.43 3.32
CA ALA A 132 4.86 -2.17 2.79
C ALA A 132 3.90 -3.31 3.10
N ARG A 133 2.65 -2.95 3.42
CA ARG A 133 1.56 -3.91 3.68
C ARG A 133 0.36 -3.74 2.76
N ASP A 134 0.32 -2.62 2.06
CA ASP A 134 -0.77 -2.11 1.24
C ASP A 134 -0.25 -1.87 -0.19
N HIS A 135 0.04 -2.97 -0.90
CA HIS A 135 0.35 -2.95 -2.33
C HIS A 135 -0.86 -2.45 -3.16
N ASP A 136 -0.83 -1.17 -3.55
CA ASP A 136 -1.94 -0.53 -4.27
C ASP A 136 -1.86 -0.72 -5.80
N ASP A 137 -0.65 -0.91 -6.32
CA ASP A 137 -0.38 -1.05 -7.75
C ASP A 137 0.54 -2.23 -8.07
N ALA A 138 0.39 -2.75 -9.28
CA ALA A 138 1.20 -3.83 -9.81
C ALA A 138 1.30 -3.70 -11.34
N VAL A 139 2.39 -4.20 -11.90
CA VAL A 139 2.76 -3.99 -13.30
C VAL A 139 3.10 -5.29 -14.02
N TRP A 140 2.87 -5.28 -15.33
CA TRP A 140 3.39 -6.29 -16.25
C TRP A 140 3.66 -5.63 -17.60
N ALA A 141 4.70 -6.10 -18.31
CA ALA A 141 4.99 -5.67 -19.65
C ALA A 141 5.62 -6.81 -20.48
N ALA A 142 5.35 -6.79 -21.79
CA ALA A 142 5.95 -7.69 -22.76
C ALA A 142 6.10 -6.98 -24.11
N PRO A 143 7.01 -7.45 -24.99
CA PRO A 143 7.04 -6.99 -26.38
C PRO A 143 5.66 -7.09 -27.03
N ASP A 144 5.32 -6.10 -27.84
CA ASP A 144 4.06 -6.10 -28.59
C ASP A 144 4.16 -7.05 -29.78
N ASP A 145 3.14 -7.90 -29.94
CA ASP A 145 3.01 -8.86 -31.04
C ASP A 145 2.23 -8.30 -32.23
N ASP A 146 1.68 -7.09 -32.11
CA ASP A 146 1.06 -6.37 -33.22
C ASP A 146 2.12 -5.91 -34.25
N PRO A 147 2.06 -6.37 -35.52
CA PRO A 147 2.97 -5.92 -36.58
C PRO A 147 2.93 -4.41 -36.82
N ALA A 148 1.83 -3.73 -36.50
CA ALA A 148 1.72 -2.28 -36.57
C ALA A 148 2.45 -1.56 -35.41
N ASN A 149 2.99 -2.30 -34.44
CA ASN A 149 3.79 -1.81 -33.33
C ASN A 149 5.14 -2.57 -33.19
N ASP A 150 5.81 -2.84 -34.31
CA ASP A 150 7.10 -3.54 -34.31
C ASP A 150 8.14 -2.90 -33.37
N GLY A 151 8.72 -3.73 -32.50
CA GLY A 151 9.63 -3.32 -31.43
C GLY A 151 9.01 -2.50 -30.30
N GLY A 152 7.68 -2.37 -30.27
CA GLY A 152 6.92 -1.77 -29.18
C GLY A 152 6.64 -2.73 -28.03
N TRP A 153 5.83 -2.27 -27.07
CA TRP A 153 5.49 -2.99 -25.84
C TRP A 153 4.00 -2.92 -25.56
N LYS A 154 3.45 -4.02 -25.06
CA LYS A 154 2.19 -4.05 -24.32
C LYS A 154 2.50 -4.06 -22.83
N ALA A 155 1.80 -3.22 -22.08
CA ALA A 155 1.96 -3.15 -20.64
C ALA A 155 0.60 -3.01 -19.96
N ILE A 156 0.53 -3.41 -18.71
CA ILE A 156 -0.59 -3.12 -17.83
C ILE A 156 -0.11 -2.48 -16.54
N VAL A 157 -0.94 -1.58 -16.02
CA VAL A 157 -0.88 -1.13 -14.63
C VAL A 157 -2.18 -1.56 -13.97
N ALA A 158 -2.08 -2.50 -13.04
CA ALA A 158 -3.19 -2.99 -12.24
C ALA A 158 -3.23 -2.22 -10.92
N ILE A 159 -4.34 -1.51 -10.68
CA ILE A 159 -4.57 -0.78 -9.43
C ILE A 159 -5.62 -1.55 -8.61
N ALA A 160 -5.43 -1.65 -7.30
CA ALA A 160 -6.43 -2.17 -6.38
C ALA A 160 -7.81 -1.56 -6.65
N ASP A 161 -8.85 -2.38 -6.88
CA ASP A 161 -10.20 -1.88 -7.14
C ASP A 161 -10.91 -1.48 -5.83
N VAL A 162 -10.39 -0.47 -5.13
CA VAL A 162 -10.96 0.03 -3.86
C VAL A 162 -12.44 0.41 -4.04
N SER A 163 -12.80 0.93 -5.22
CA SER A 163 -14.18 1.31 -5.60
C SER A 163 -15.17 0.15 -5.61
N PHE A 164 -14.67 -1.09 -5.65
CA PHE A 164 -15.48 -2.30 -5.53
C PHE A 164 -15.99 -2.52 -4.10
N TYR A 165 -15.16 -2.21 -3.11
CA TYR A 165 -15.46 -2.38 -1.68
C TYR A 165 -16.06 -1.12 -1.06
N VAL A 166 -15.57 0.06 -1.46
CA VAL A 166 -16.02 1.36 -0.95
C VAL A 166 -16.99 1.98 -1.94
N ARG A 167 -18.30 1.84 -1.69
CA ARG A 167 -19.36 2.34 -2.58
C ARG A 167 -19.79 3.76 -2.22
N PRO A 168 -20.15 4.61 -3.21
CA PRO A 168 -20.61 5.96 -2.93
C PRO A 168 -21.77 6.00 -1.92
N GLY A 169 -21.68 6.89 -0.94
CA GLY A 169 -22.69 7.05 0.10
C GLY A 169 -22.65 5.98 1.20
N SER A 170 -21.74 5.00 1.15
CA SER A 170 -21.51 4.05 2.25
C SER A 170 -20.89 4.71 3.48
N SER A 171 -20.86 4.01 4.62
CA SER A 171 -20.17 4.51 5.81
C SER A 171 -18.65 4.57 5.59
N LEU A 172 -18.10 3.62 4.82
CA LEU A 172 -16.71 3.63 4.36
C LEU A 172 -16.39 4.84 3.48
N ASP A 173 -17.23 5.18 2.50
CA ASP A 173 -17.02 6.34 1.62
C ASP A 173 -17.05 7.66 2.40
N ARG A 174 -18.01 7.81 3.33
CA ARG A 174 -18.09 9.00 4.19
C ARG A 174 -16.85 9.15 5.07
N GLU A 175 -16.37 8.05 5.66
CA GLU A 175 -15.19 8.06 6.53
C GLU A 175 -13.90 8.29 5.72
N ALA A 176 -13.73 7.63 4.57
CA ALA A 176 -12.61 7.85 3.67
C ALA A 176 -12.55 9.31 3.21
N ARG A 177 -13.69 9.89 2.83
CA ARG A 177 -13.79 11.32 2.47
C ARG A 177 -13.44 12.25 3.62
N ARG A 178 -13.86 11.90 4.85
CA ARG A 178 -13.55 12.67 6.07
C ARG A 178 -12.05 12.66 6.38
N ARG A 179 -11.39 11.51 6.19
CA ARG A 179 -9.94 11.34 6.40
C ARG A 179 -9.12 11.95 5.27
N GLY A 180 -9.58 11.85 4.03
CA GLY A 180 -8.96 12.40 2.83
C GLY A 180 -7.76 11.57 2.33
N ASN A 181 -6.83 11.22 3.21
CA ASN A 181 -5.67 10.37 2.93
C ASN A 181 -5.26 9.55 4.16
N SER A 182 -4.36 8.58 3.96
CA SER A 182 -3.61 7.97 5.05
C SER A 182 -2.52 8.94 5.52
N VAL A 183 -2.26 9.00 6.82
CA VAL A 183 -1.22 9.85 7.41
C VAL A 183 -0.10 8.97 7.95
N TYR A 184 1.10 9.14 7.40
CA TYR A 184 2.29 8.35 7.76
C TYR A 184 3.15 9.12 8.77
N PHE A 185 3.30 8.54 9.96
CA PHE A 185 4.22 8.98 10.99
C PHE A 185 5.44 8.04 11.05
N PRO A 186 6.58 8.46 11.62
CA PRO A 186 7.76 7.60 11.74
C PRO A 186 7.52 6.26 12.46
N ASP A 187 6.56 6.21 13.39
CA ASP A 187 6.26 5.03 14.22
C ASP A 187 4.92 4.34 13.89
N ARG A 188 4.09 4.92 13.02
CA ARG A 188 2.71 4.44 12.77
C ARG A 188 2.10 5.03 11.51
N VAL A 189 1.02 4.41 11.07
CA VAL A 189 0.13 4.96 10.04
C VAL A 189 -1.26 5.19 10.65
N VAL A 190 -1.88 6.32 10.34
CA VAL A 190 -3.32 6.52 10.52
C VAL A 190 -3.98 6.25 9.17
N PRO A 191 -4.58 5.07 8.96
CA PRO A 191 -5.01 4.67 7.62
C PRO A 191 -6.32 5.36 7.23
N MET A 192 -6.49 5.61 5.92
CA MET A 192 -7.74 6.14 5.36
C MET A 192 -8.89 5.14 5.46
N LEU A 193 -8.59 3.85 5.30
CA LEU A 193 -9.55 2.75 5.35
C LEU A 193 -9.23 1.81 6.52
N PRO A 194 -10.20 1.06 7.04
CA PRO A 194 -9.92 0.01 8.01
C PRO A 194 -8.90 -0.99 7.47
N GLU A 195 -8.01 -1.49 8.35
CA GLU A 195 -6.91 -2.40 7.97
C GLU A 195 -7.39 -3.66 7.25
N SER A 196 -8.58 -4.18 7.61
CA SER A 196 -9.21 -5.32 6.95
C SER A 196 -9.50 -5.10 5.47
N LEU A 197 -9.53 -3.84 5.00
CA LEU A 197 -9.62 -3.50 3.60
C LEU A 197 -8.27 -3.10 3.02
N SER A 198 -7.59 -2.12 3.61
CA SER A 198 -6.34 -1.60 3.02
C SER A 198 -5.24 -2.65 2.94
N ALA A 199 -4.90 -3.30 4.06
CA ALA A 199 -3.78 -4.24 4.15
C ALA A 199 -4.13 -5.67 3.73
N GLU A 200 -5.41 -5.97 3.49
CA GLU A 200 -5.86 -7.34 3.17
C GLU A 200 -6.54 -7.42 1.80
N MET A 201 -7.76 -6.88 1.70
CA MET A 201 -8.63 -7.11 0.53
C MET A 201 -8.31 -6.23 -0.68
N CYS A 202 -7.87 -5.00 -0.44
CA CYS A 202 -7.43 -4.08 -1.49
C CYS A 202 -5.97 -4.33 -1.86
N SER A 203 -5.12 -4.72 -0.91
CA SER A 203 -3.72 -5.03 -1.19
C SER A 203 -3.58 -6.15 -2.22
N LEU A 204 -2.82 -5.88 -3.27
CA LEU A 204 -2.47 -6.80 -4.35
C LEU A 204 -1.41 -7.82 -3.88
N LYS A 205 -1.84 -8.72 -2.99
CA LYS A 205 -1.00 -9.78 -2.41
C LYS A 205 -0.66 -10.88 -3.41
N GLU A 206 0.55 -11.40 -3.31
CA GLU A 206 1.08 -12.52 -4.06
C GLU A 206 0.21 -13.77 -3.90
N GLY A 207 -0.03 -14.47 -5.02
CA GLY A 207 -0.70 -15.76 -5.05
C GLY A 207 -2.21 -15.73 -4.80
N VAL A 208 -2.81 -14.56 -4.51
CA VAL A 208 -4.24 -14.45 -4.20
C VAL A 208 -5.01 -13.69 -5.27
N ASP A 209 -6.23 -14.14 -5.57
CA ASP A 209 -7.11 -13.45 -6.51
C ASP A 209 -7.56 -12.10 -5.92
N ARG A 210 -7.44 -11.05 -6.73
CA ARG A 210 -7.78 -9.68 -6.36
C ARG A 210 -8.56 -8.97 -7.45
N ALA A 211 -9.51 -8.13 -7.03
CA ALA A 211 -10.17 -7.19 -7.93
C ALA A 211 -9.23 -6.03 -8.24
N ALA A 212 -9.02 -5.76 -9.52
CA ALA A 212 -8.21 -4.64 -9.99
C ALA A 212 -8.97 -3.78 -11.01
N LEU A 213 -8.67 -2.49 -11.02
CA LEU A 213 -8.90 -1.60 -12.16
C LEU A 213 -7.60 -1.53 -12.95
N VAL A 214 -7.62 -2.04 -14.18
CA VAL A 214 -6.41 -2.23 -14.98
C VAL A 214 -6.39 -1.24 -16.13
N CYS A 215 -5.30 -0.51 -16.27
CA CYS A 215 -4.97 0.28 -17.43
C CYS A 215 -4.10 -0.56 -18.37
N HIS A 216 -4.62 -0.88 -19.55
CA HIS A 216 -3.85 -1.51 -20.62
C HIS A 216 -3.21 -0.43 -21.49
N LEU A 217 -1.95 -0.63 -21.86
CA LEU A 217 -1.11 0.33 -22.58
C LEU A 217 -0.46 -0.34 -23.78
N GLN A 218 -0.46 0.34 -24.93
CA GLN A 218 0.45 0.04 -26.04
C GLN A 218 1.45 1.18 -26.17
N VAL A 219 2.73 0.86 -26.08
CA VAL A 219 3.86 1.79 -26.12
C VAL A 219 4.69 1.49 -27.35
N SER A 220 5.09 2.51 -28.10
CA SER A 220 5.94 2.33 -29.28
C SER A 220 7.38 2.01 -28.89
N LYS A 221 8.18 1.54 -29.85
CA LYS A 221 9.63 1.34 -29.69
C LYS A 221 10.36 2.58 -29.15
N GLY A 222 9.88 3.77 -29.51
CA GLY A 222 10.46 5.04 -29.06
C GLY A 222 9.92 5.53 -27.71
N GLY A 223 9.09 4.74 -27.02
CA GLY A 223 8.49 5.09 -25.72
C GLY A 223 7.21 5.95 -25.81
N ALA A 224 6.69 6.20 -27.02
CA ALA A 224 5.45 6.99 -27.17
C ALA A 224 4.22 6.12 -26.88
N LEU A 225 3.30 6.61 -26.07
CA LEU A 225 2.02 5.94 -25.82
C LEU A 225 1.15 5.99 -27.08
N LYS A 226 0.76 4.82 -27.61
CA LYS A 226 -0.07 4.69 -28.82
C LYS A 226 -1.56 4.61 -28.49
N SER A 227 -1.91 3.83 -27.48
CA SER A 227 -3.30 3.67 -27.04
C SER A 227 -3.37 3.15 -25.61
N TRP A 228 -4.54 3.32 -25.00
CA TRP A 228 -4.85 2.81 -23.68
C TRP A 228 -6.33 2.45 -23.56
N ARG A 229 -6.65 1.54 -22.63
CA ARG A 229 -8.03 1.21 -22.23
C ARG A 229 -8.08 0.80 -20.77
N PHE A 230 -9.24 1.02 -20.13
CA PHE A 230 -9.48 0.55 -18.76
C PHE A 230 -10.43 -0.64 -18.73
N THR A 231 -10.15 -1.60 -17.85
CA THR A 231 -11.06 -2.69 -17.52
C THR A 231 -11.06 -2.98 -16.03
N ARG A 232 -12.18 -3.50 -15.54
CA ARG A 232 -12.18 -4.22 -14.26
C ARG A 232 -11.72 -5.64 -14.51
N ALA A 233 -10.75 -6.10 -13.74
CA ALA A 233 -10.11 -7.40 -13.90
C ALA A 233 -10.06 -8.18 -12.58
N VAL A 234 -9.86 -9.50 -12.69
CA VAL A 234 -9.30 -10.33 -11.62
C VAL A 234 -7.85 -10.59 -11.95
N VAL A 235 -6.97 -10.30 -11.01
CA VAL A 235 -5.52 -10.51 -11.11
C VAL A 235 -5.06 -11.48 -10.02
N ARG A 236 -3.92 -12.13 -10.25
CA ARG A 236 -3.18 -12.88 -9.24
C ARG A 236 -1.72 -12.44 -9.36
N ILE A 237 -1.20 -11.78 -8.33
CA ILE A 237 0.16 -11.26 -8.35
C ILE A 237 1.13 -12.44 -8.25
N ALA A 238 2.09 -12.49 -9.17
CA ALA A 238 3.10 -13.53 -9.25
C ALA A 238 4.21 -13.34 -8.22
N ALA A 239 4.55 -12.10 -7.90
CA ALA A 239 5.51 -11.76 -6.84
C ALA A 239 5.25 -10.35 -6.27
N ASN A 240 5.34 -10.20 -4.95
CA ASN A 240 5.56 -8.91 -4.29
C ASN A 240 7.07 -8.75 -4.05
N LEU A 241 7.70 -7.76 -4.68
CA LEU A 241 9.14 -7.55 -4.64
C LEU A 241 9.49 -6.29 -3.84
N ALA A 242 10.56 -6.36 -3.05
CA ALA A 242 11.18 -5.14 -2.53
C ALA A 242 11.91 -4.39 -3.66
N TYR A 243 11.99 -3.06 -3.59
CA TYR A 243 12.74 -2.28 -4.58
C TYR A 243 14.19 -2.75 -4.74
N GLU A 244 14.84 -3.09 -3.62
CA GLU A 244 16.21 -3.56 -3.59
C GLU A 244 16.38 -4.89 -4.35
N ASP A 245 15.43 -5.81 -4.19
CA ASP A 245 15.44 -7.10 -4.88
C ASP A 245 15.17 -6.94 -6.37
N ALA A 246 14.21 -6.08 -6.73
CA ALA A 246 13.93 -5.76 -8.13
C ALA A 246 15.16 -5.14 -8.83
N GLN A 247 15.85 -4.22 -8.16
CA GLN A 247 17.08 -3.63 -8.68
C GLN A 247 18.19 -4.68 -8.82
N ALA A 248 18.39 -5.53 -7.82
CA ALA A 248 19.39 -6.60 -7.87
C ALA A 248 19.13 -7.59 -9.02
N MET A 249 17.86 -7.90 -9.30
CA MET A 249 17.47 -8.73 -10.45
C MET A 249 17.82 -8.08 -11.80
N VAL A 250 17.58 -6.77 -11.93
CA VAL A 250 17.95 -6.00 -13.13
C VAL A 250 19.47 -6.00 -13.33
N ASP A 251 20.22 -5.71 -12.28
CA ASP A 251 21.69 -5.66 -12.34
C ASP A 251 22.30 -7.02 -12.69
N ALA A 252 21.79 -8.10 -12.08
CA ALA A 252 22.20 -9.46 -12.38
C ALA A 252 21.88 -9.84 -13.84
N HIS A 253 20.75 -9.41 -14.37
CA HIS A 253 20.40 -9.63 -15.78
C HIS A 253 21.34 -8.89 -16.73
N ALA A 254 21.64 -7.62 -16.45
CA ALA A 254 22.57 -6.82 -17.24
C ALA A 254 23.99 -7.42 -17.24
N ALA A 255 24.46 -7.91 -16.08
CA ALA A 255 25.74 -8.60 -15.97
C ALA A 255 25.80 -9.88 -16.81
N ARG A 256 24.72 -10.68 -16.80
CA ARG A 256 24.62 -11.88 -17.65
C ARG A 256 24.67 -11.52 -19.13
N GLN A 257 23.90 -10.52 -19.58
CA GLN A 257 23.96 -10.07 -20.98
C GLN A 257 25.36 -9.58 -21.38
N ALA A 258 26.05 -8.84 -20.50
CA ALA A 258 27.41 -8.37 -20.76
C ALA A 258 28.44 -9.51 -20.83
N SER A 259 28.22 -10.61 -20.11
CA SER A 259 29.08 -11.81 -20.14
C SER A 259 28.89 -12.69 -21.38
N VAL A 260 27.72 -12.61 -22.04
CA VAL A 260 27.42 -13.31 -23.30
C VAL A 260 27.81 -12.43 -24.49
N ARG A 261 29.07 -12.00 -24.55
CA ARG A 261 29.65 -11.48 -25.80
C ARG A 261 30.11 -12.65 -26.66
N PRO A 262 29.81 -12.68 -27.98
CA PRO A 262 30.44 -13.66 -28.85
C PRO A 262 31.96 -13.44 -28.82
N GLU A 263 32.72 -14.50 -28.56
CA GLU A 263 34.16 -14.53 -28.85
C GLU A 263 34.38 -13.94 -30.26
N PRO A 264 35.35 -13.03 -30.45
CA PRO A 264 35.70 -12.63 -31.80
C PRO A 264 36.21 -13.88 -32.52
N VAL A 265 35.54 -14.27 -33.59
CA VAL A 265 36.08 -15.22 -34.57
C VAL A 265 37.20 -14.51 -35.34
N GLU A 266 38.30 -14.20 -34.67
CA GLU A 266 39.55 -13.81 -35.30
C GLU A 266 40.41 -15.07 -35.45
N GLY A 267 40.34 -15.68 -36.63
CA GLY A 267 41.26 -16.74 -36.99
C GLY A 267 40.75 -17.76 -37.99
N LEU A 268 40.16 -17.34 -39.11
CA LEU A 268 40.05 -18.24 -40.26
C LEU A 268 40.23 -17.50 -41.60
N LEU A 269 41.44 -16.98 -41.80
CA LEU A 269 41.99 -16.77 -43.15
C LEU A 269 43.45 -17.22 -43.16
N SER A 270 43.67 -18.50 -43.44
CA SER A 270 44.71 -18.93 -44.39
C SER A 270 44.55 -20.42 -44.74
N THR A 271 44.36 -20.67 -46.04
CA THR A 271 44.87 -21.82 -46.84
C THR A 271 44.38 -23.23 -46.46
N SER A 272 43.82 -24.11 -47.29
CA SER A 272 43.68 -24.24 -48.75
C SER A 272 42.74 -25.44 -49.04
N THR A 273 42.15 -25.47 -50.24
CA THR A 273 41.84 -26.68 -51.07
C THR A 273 40.88 -27.77 -50.55
N GLU A 274 39.78 -27.92 -51.30
CA GLU A 274 39.13 -29.18 -51.75
C GLU A 274 38.85 -30.29 -50.73
N ALA A 275 37.57 -30.55 -50.46
CA ALA A 275 36.91 -31.81 -50.85
C ALA A 275 35.42 -31.80 -50.48
N SER A 276 34.64 -32.38 -51.37
CA SER A 276 33.20 -32.56 -51.41
C SER A 276 32.62 -33.45 -50.31
N GLY A 277 31.43 -33.05 -49.81
CA GLY A 277 30.25 -33.92 -49.69
C GLY A 277 30.14 -34.84 -48.47
N GLY A 278 29.15 -34.56 -47.62
CA GLY A 278 28.63 -35.56 -46.68
C GLY A 278 27.88 -34.97 -45.47
N ASP A 279 26.55 -34.92 -45.59
CA ASP A 279 25.49 -34.97 -44.57
C ASP A 279 25.72 -34.47 -43.13
N GLY A 280 24.83 -33.57 -42.70
CA GLY A 280 24.45 -33.39 -41.30
C GLY A 280 24.08 -31.96 -40.91
N GLY A 281 22.79 -31.70 -40.68
CA GLY A 281 22.33 -30.43 -40.08
C GLY A 281 20.90 -30.59 -39.54
N PHE A 282 20.75 -30.98 -38.28
CA PHE A 282 20.69 -30.15 -37.07
C PHE A 282 19.37 -29.38 -36.89
N ASP A 283 18.77 -29.68 -35.73
CA ASP A 283 17.50 -29.20 -35.22
C ASP A 283 17.37 -27.68 -35.21
N LYS A 284 16.16 -27.23 -35.56
CA LYS A 284 15.68 -25.88 -35.32
C LYS A 284 15.51 -25.65 -33.82
N LEU A 285 16.39 -24.85 -33.22
CA LEU A 285 16.13 -24.23 -31.92
C LEU A 285 15.37 -22.92 -32.12
N SER A 286 14.27 -22.80 -31.37
CA SER A 286 13.28 -21.73 -31.38
C SER A 286 13.80 -20.46 -30.69
N PRO A 287 13.49 -19.23 -31.15
CA PRO A 287 13.91 -18.01 -30.49
C PRO A 287 12.93 -17.61 -29.38
N ASN A 288 13.45 -17.58 -28.15
CA ASN A 288 13.07 -16.73 -27.01
C ASN A 288 11.57 -16.46 -26.74
N GLY A 289 11.02 -17.21 -25.79
CA GLY A 289 9.93 -16.76 -24.91
C GLY A 289 10.43 -16.75 -23.46
N LEU A 290 10.30 -15.61 -22.77
CA LEU A 290 10.64 -15.47 -21.34
C LEU A 290 9.59 -16.24 -20.52
N LEU A 291 9.95 -17.41 -20.00
CA LEU A 291 9.22 -18.07 -18.92
C LEU A 291 9.91 -17.68 -17.60
N LEU A 292 9.34 -16.71 -16.89
CA LEU A 292 9.64 -16.49 -15.48
C LEU A 292 9.13 -17.72 -14.72
N SER A 293 10.03 -18.64 -14.42
CA SER A 293 9.75 -19.65 -13.39
C SER A 293 10.12 -19.03 -12.04
N PRO A 294 9.24 -19.11 -11.03
CA PRO A 294 9.60 -18.65 -9.68
C PRO A 294 10.74 -19.52 -9.11
N PRO A 295 11.56 -18.97 -8.19
CA PRO A 295 12.62 -19.73 -7.55
C PRO A 295 12.05 -20.91 -6.72
N PRO A 296 12.86 -21.95 -6.46
CA PRO A 296 12.43 -23.15 -5.73
C PRO A 296 12.05 -22.88 -4.27
#